data_AF-A0AAU9CVU7-F1
#
_entry.id   AF-A0AAU9CVU7-F1
#
_cell.length_a   1.000
_cell.length_b   1.000
_cell.length_c   1.000
_cell.angle_alpha   90.00
_cell.angle_beta   90.00
_cell.angle_gamma   90.00
#
_symmetry.space_group_name_H-M   'P 1'
#
loop_
_entity.id
_entity.type
_entity.pdbx_description
1 polymer ?
#
loop_
_entity_poly.entity_id
_entity_poly.type
_entity_poly.pdbx_seq_one_letter_code
_entity_poly.pdbx_strand_id
1 'polypeptide(L)' 'MVKSMPENAPCPPLGSWPEEKPVPLDHPELPGPVREAVQALWQPGDSLHRVPCRRVVEWWLLDVDGNLVEAFWLEDR' A
#
# COMPACT_ATOMS: atom_id res chain seq x y z
N MET A 1 -0.31 3.35 14.97
CA MET A 1 -1.69 3.07 15.43
C MET A 1 -2.57 3.06 14.18
N VAL A 2 -2.61 1.91 13.51
CA VAL A 2 -3.48 1.66 12.34
C VAL A 2 -4.92 1.59 12.86
N LYS A 3 -5.67 2.66 12.63
CA LYS A 3 -7.08 2.77 13.03
C LYS A 3 -7.91 2.02 12.00
N SER A 4 -8.58 0.96 12.44
CA SER A 4 -9.71 0.36 11.74
C SER A 4 -10.81 1.41 11.50
N MET A 5 -11.51 1.32 10.37
CA MET A 5 -12.91 1.74 10.06
C MET A 5 -13.02 2.17 8.59
N PRO A 6 -14.22 2.42 8.04
CA PRO A 6 -15.41 1.60 7.99
C PRO A 6 -15.74 1.20 6.53
N GLU A 7 -16.43 0.08 6.38
CA GLU A 7 -17.18 -0.31 5.19
C GLU A 7 -18.01 0.88 4.63
N ASN A 8 -17.54 1.54 3.54
CA ASN A 8 -18.23 2.53 2.67
C ASN A 8 -17.73 4.04 2.60
N ALA A 9 -16.58 4.38 1.99
CA ALA A 9 -16.32 5.62 1.11
C ALA A 9 -15.85 5.41 -0.41
N PRO A 10 -16.54 5.76 -1.53
CA PRO A 10 -16.33 5.24 -2.93
C PRO A 10 -14.92 5.39 -3.59
N CYS A 11 -14.49 4.45 -4.45
CA CYS A 11 -13.11 4.43 -5.01
C CYS A 11 -12.89 5.42 -6.14
N PRO A 12 -11.67 5.98 -6.23
CA PRO A 12 -11.13 6.43 -7.50
C PRO A 12 -10.90 5.27 -8.50
N PRO A 13 -11.06 5.52 -9.81
CA PRO A 13 -10.90 4.51 -10.85
C PRO A 13 -9.44 4.03 -10.98
N LEU A 14 -9.31 2.72 -11.20
CA LEU A 14 -8.08 1.93 -11.24
C LEU A 14 -7.01 2.52 -12.19
N GLY A 15 -5.91 3.01 -11.63
CA GLY A 15 -4.65 3.19 -12.37
C GLY A 15 -4.06 1.83 -12.76
N SER A 16 -3.65 1.69 -14.03
CA SER A 16 -3.33 0.46 -14.77
C SER A 16 -2.14 -0.41 -14.28
N TRP A 17 -1.74 -0.35 -13.01
CA TRP A 17 -0.65 -1.19 -12.49
C TRP A 17 -1.17 -2.52 -11.94
N PRO A 18 -0.57 -3.66 -12.33
CA PRO A 18 -0.99 -4.97 -11.85
C PRO A 18 -0.64 -5.17 -10.37
N GLU A 19 -1.60 -5.66 -9.58
CA GLU A 19 -1.48 -5.95 -8.15
C GLU A 19 -0.38 -6.99 -7.84
N GLU A 20 -0.09 -7.83 -8.83
CA GLU A 20 0.94 -8.88 -8.78
C GLU A 20 2.37 -8.32 -8.85
N LYS A 21 2.56 -7.05 -9.25
CA LYS A 21 3.89 -6.44 -9.34
C LYS A 21 4.19 -5.60 -8.10
N PRO A 22 5.30 -5.88 -7.39
CA PRO A 22 5.73 -5.02 -6.31
C PRO A 22 6.00 -3.61 -6.83
N VAL A 23 5.49 -2.62 -6.11
CA VAL A 23 5.66 -1.22 -6.37
C VAL A 23 7.00 -0.78 -5.76
N PRO A 24 7.93 -0.24 -6.55
CA PRO A 24 9.18 0.28 -6.03
C PRO A 24 8.93 1.49 -5.11
N LEU A 25 9.78 1.68 -4.09
CA LEU A 25 9.64 2.79 -3.15
C LEU A 25 9.72 4.17 -3.82
N ASP A 26 10.45 4.28 -4.93
CA ASP A 26 10.58 5.49 -5.73
C ASP A 26 9.37 5.75 -6.65
N HIS A 27 8.33 4.91 -6.61
CA HIS A 27 7.19 5.06 -7.51
C HIS A 27 6.45 6.40 -7.25
N PRO A 28 6.10 7.16 -8.31
CA PRO A 28 5.44 8.45 -8.17
C PRO A 28 4.02 8.34 -7.57
N GLU A 29 3.34 7.21 -7.78
CA GLU A 29 2.04 6.95 -7.14
C GLU A 29 2.16 6.55 -5.65
N LEU A 30 3.37 6.32 -5.12
CA LEU A 30 3.56 6.01 -3.71
C LEU A 30 3.47 7.32 -2.90
N PRO A 31 2.45 7.48 -2.06
CA PRO A 31 2.27 8.74 -1.35
C PRO A 31 3.34 8.90 -0.28
N GLY A 32 3.79 10.13 -0.06
CA GLY A 32 4.87 10.45 0.90
C GLY A 32 4.72 9.77 2.26
N PRO A 33 3.55 9.81 2.92
CA PRO A 33 3.36 9.16 4.22
C PRO A 33 3.55 7.64 4.20
N VAL A 34 3.09 6.96 3.13
CA VAL A 34 3.29 5.52 2.98
C VAL A 34 4.74 5.21 2.69
N ARG A 35 5.41 6.02 1.84
CA ARG A 35 6.84 5.87 1.57
C ARG A 35 7.67 5.97 2.84
N GLU A 36 7.44 6.98 3.68
CA GLU A 36 8.19 7.14 4.93
C GLU A 36 7.94 5.99 5.90
N ALA A 37 6.68 5.56 6.04
CA ALA A 37 6.34 4.45 6.91
C ALA A 37 6.92 3.12 6.42
N VAL A 38 6.86 2.86 5.12
CA VAL A 38 7.48 1.69 4.50
C VAL A 38 9.00 1.76 4.66
N GLN A 39 9.65 2.90 4.38
CA GLN A 39 11.10 3.05 4.56
C GLN A 39 11.55 2.82 6.01
N ALA A 40 10.74 3.17 6.99
CA ALA A 40 11.03 2.92 8.40
C ALA A 40 10.98 1.41 8.77
N LEU A 41 10.20 0.62 8.05
CA LEU A 41 10.04 -0.82 8.26
C LEU A 41 10.79 -1.68 7.24
N TRP A 42 11.29 -1.08 6.16
CA TRP A 42 11.84 -1.76 5.00
C TRP A 42 13.07 -2.59 5.33
N GLN A 43 13.01 -3.88 5.02
CA GLN A 43 14.11 -4.82 5.14
C GLN A 43 14.57 -5.34 3.76
N PRO A 44 15.84 -5.79 3.66
CA PRO A 44 16.34 -6.40 2.43
C PRO A 44 15.59 -7.71 2.14
N GLY A 45 14.70 -7.67 1.15
CA GLY A 45 13.83 -8.80 0.76
C GLY A 45 12.34 -8.45 0.76
N ASP A 46 11.98 -7.33 1.39
CA ASP A 46 10.59 -6.89 1.45
C ASP A 46 10.08 -6.44 0.07
N SER A 47 8.79 -6.65 -0.15
CA SER A 47 8.09 -6.29 -1.37
C SER A 47 6.84 -5.52 -1.03
N LEU A 48 6.73 -4.30 -1.55
CA LEU A 48 5.53 -3.47 -1.36
C LEU A 48 4.55 -3.74 -2.49
N HIS A 49 3.36 -4.23 -2.17
CA HIS A 49 2.28 -4.40 -3.14
C HIS A 49 1.25 -3.29 -2.97
N ARG A 50 0.56 -2.95 -4.06
CA ARG A 50 -0.61 -2.09 -4.00
C ARG A 50 -1.85 -2.87 -4.38
N VAL A 51 -2.87 -2.76 -3.57
CA VAL A 51 -4.18 -3.34 -3.80
C VAL A 51 -5.15 -2.17 -3.88
N PRO A 52 -5.54 -1.74 -5.09
CA PRO A 52 -6.55 -0.71 -5.24
C PRO A 52 -7.87 -1.31 -4.76
N CYS A 53 -8.33 -0.85 -3.61
CA CYS A 53 -9.60 -1.29 -3.08
C CYS A 53 -10.73 -0.58 -3.83
N ARG A 54 -11.97 -0.71 -3.38
CA ARG A 54 -13.12 -0.09 -4.03
C ARG A 54 -13.39 1.33 -3.53
N ARG A 55 -12.54 1.85 -2.64
CA ARG A 55 -12.71 3.05 -1.81
C ARG A 55 -11.41 3.78 -1.42
N VAL A 56 -10.30 3.05 -1.41
CA VAL A 56 -8.98 3.49 -0.95
C VAL A 56 -7.91 2.74 -1.74
N VAL A 57 -6.66 3.20 -1.72
CA VAL A 57 -5.52 2.38 -2.15
C VAL A 57 -4.89 1.76 -0.92
N GLU A 58 -4.85 0.44 -0.88
CA GLU A 58 -4.12 -0.31 0.13
C GLU A 58 -2.70 -0.61 -0.36
N TRP A 59 -1.75 -0.52 0.56
CA TRP A 59 -0.34 -0.76 0.33
C TRP A 59 0.12 -1.84 1.30
N TRP A 60 0.42 -3.02 0.80
CA TRP A 60 0.77 -4.19 1.60
C TRP A 60 2.27 -4.38 1.55
N LEU A 61 2.96 -4.17 2.67
CA LEU A 61 4.36 -4.52 2.82
C LEU A 61 4.44 -6.00 3.15
N LEU A 62 5.03 -6.79 2.25
CA LEU A 62 5.26 -8.21 2.42
C LEU A 62 6.74 -8.45 2.72
N ASP A 63 7.04 -9.43 3.57
CA ASP A 63 8.41 -9.89 3.80
C ASP A 63 8.90 -10.82 2.66
N VAL A 64 10.14 -11.30 2.80
CA VAL A 64 10.77 -12.24 1.86
C VAL A 64 10.03 -13.59 1.72
N ASP A 65 9.27 -13.98 2.74
CA ASP A 65 8.46 -15.20 2.77
C ASP A 65 7.03 -14.95 2.23
N GLY A 66 6.71 -13.70 1.88
CA GLY A 66 5.39 -13.28 1.39
C GLY A 66 4.37 -13.06 2.51
N ASN A 67 4.78 -12.99 3.77
CA ASN A 67 3.88 -12.65 4.87
C ASN A 67 3.66 -11.15 4.93
N LEU A 68 2.43 -10.75 5.28
CA LEU A 68 2.11 -9.35 5.52
C LEU A 68 2.84 -8.83 6.77
N VAL A 69 3.77 -7.91 6.55
CA VAL A 69 4.46 -7.16 7.62
C VAL A 69 3.57 -6.04 8.13
N GLU A 70 3.08 -5.19 7.21
CA GLU A 70 2.25 -4.04 7.54
C GLU A 70 1.39 -3.63 6.34
N ALA A 71 0.19 -3.12 6.60
CA ALA A 71 -0.67 -2.56 5.56
C ALA A 71 -0.94 -1.07 5.82
N PHE A 72 -0.87 -0.26 4.76
CA PHE A 72 -1.18 1.16 4.80
C PHE A 72 -2.34 1.47 3.86
N TRP A 73 -3.24 2.34 4.29
CA TRP A 73 -4.36 2.80 3.48
C TRP A 73 -4.39 4.32 3.49
N LEU A 74 -4.67 4.89 2.32
CA LEU A 74 -4.90 6.31 2.20
C LEU A 74 -6.31 6.55 1.67
N GLU A 75 -7.06 7.33 2.43
CA GLU A 75 -8.36 7.83 2.04
C GLU A 75 -8.19 8.92 0.98
N ASP A 76 -8.88 8.76 -0.15
CA ASP A 76 -9.07 9.84 -1.12
C ASP A 76 -10.07 10.83 -0.49
N ARG A 77 -9.60 12.02 -0.12
CA ARG A 77 -10.45 13.08 0.46
C ARG A 77 -11.14 13.90 -0.61
#